data_AF-A0A9E0QUJ7-F1
#
_entry.id   AF-A0A9E0QUJ7-F1
#
_cell.length_a   1.000
_cell.length_b   1.000
_cell.length_c   1.000
_cell.angle_alpha   90.00
_cell.angle_beta   90.00
_cell.angle_gamma   90.00
#
_symmetry.space_group_name_H-M   'P 1'
#
loop_
_entity.id
_entity.type
_entity.pdbx_description
1 polymer ?
#
loop_
_entity_poly.entity_id
_entity_poly.type
_entity_poly.pdbx_seq_one_letter_code
_entity_poly.pdbx_strand_id
1 'polypeptide(L)'
;MRYTRLLFGAVFIALTLWILVGEQIAGVSANAVINAPVITIRSSIAGSLSIPDRPFGARVNQTEVVASIDNVLVDRVRLNDLRMERDFQEAAIRRITERLETETTIQQHLNERTRLYRQYRLEELRIQLSHARTRLSIAERA
;
A
#
# COMPACT_ATOMS: atom_id res chain seq x y z
N MET A 1 -6.86 -23.95 92.28
CA MET A 1 -7.42 -24.79 91.20
C MET A 1 -8.64 -24.20 90.49
N ARG A 2 -9.45 -23.32 91.12
CA ARG A 2 -10.63 -22.73 90.44
C ARG A 2 -10.26 -21.65 89.41
N TYR A 3 -9.34 -20.74 89.74
CA TYR A 3 -8.95 -19.62 88.86
C TYR A 3 -7.95 -20.01 87.76
N THR A 4 -7.14 -21.05 87.96
CA THR A 4 -6.18 -21.52 86.96
C THR A 4 -6.89 -22.05 85.72
N ARG A 5 -8.00 -22.78 85.89
CA ARG A 5 -8.81 -23.28 84.77
C ARG A 5 -9.47 -22.16 83.97
N LEU A 6 -9.86 -21.07 84.64
CA LEU A 6 -10.39 -19.86 83.99
C LEU A 6 -9.31 -19.10 83.22
N LEU A 7 -8.11 -18.96 83.80
CA LEU A 7 -6.97 -18.32 83.14
C LEU A 7 -6.57 -19.06 81.86
N PHE A 8 -6.42 -20.39 81.93
CA PHE A 8 -6.09 -21.21 80.76
C PHE A 8 -7.18 -21.14 79.69
N GLY A 9 -8.46 -21.14 80.09
CA GLY A 9 -9.57 -20.95 79.16
C GLY A 9 -9.54 -19.59 78.47
N ALA A 10 -9.27 -18.51 79.21
CA ALA A 10 -9.17 -17.16 78.66
C ALA A 10 -8.01 -17.02 77.67
N VAL A 11 -6.83 -17.57 78.01
CA VAL A 11 -5.66 -17.58 77.11
C VAL A 11 -5.95 -18.39 75.85
N PHE A 12 -6.60 -19.54 75.98
CA PHE A 12 -6.96 -20.36 74.83
C PHE A 12 -7.94 -19.63 73.89
N ILE A 13 -8.96 -18.97 74.45
CA ILE A 13 -9.91 -18.17 73.68
C ILE A 13 -9.21 -17.00 72.98
N ALA A 14 -8.32 -16.28 73.67
CA ALA A 14 -7.57 -15.18 73.10
C ALA A 14 -6.65 -15.64 71.94
N LEU A 15 -5.97 -16.77 72.10
CA LEU A 15 -5.13 -17.37 71.05
C LEU A 15 -5.98 -17.79 69.83
N THR A 16 -7.13 -18.38 70.07
CA THR A 16 -8.04 -18.82 69.00
C THR A 16 -8.59 -17.64 68.22
N LEU A 17 -9.02 -16.57 68.92
CA LEU A 17 -9.45 -15.32 68.30
C LEU A 17 -8.32 -14.65 67.51
N TRP A 18 -7.10 -14.67 68.03
CA TRP A 18 -5.92 -14.13 67.33
C TRP A 18 -5.67 -14.84 66.00
N ILE A 19 -5.70 -16.18 65.99
CA ILE A 19 -5.52 -16.99 64.76
C ILE A 19 -6.67 -16.74 63.79
N LEU A 20 -7.91 -16.76 64.27
CA LEU A 20 -9.09 -16.54 63.43
C LEU A 20 -9.06 -15.16 62.77
N VAL A 21 -8.70 -14.11 63.50
CA VAL A 21 -8.56 -12.75 62.97
C VAL A 21 -7.39 -12.67 61.99
N GLY A 22 -6.24 -13.25 62.33
CA GLY A 22 -5.05 -13.24 61.48
C GLY A 22 -5.26 -13.95 60.14
N GLU A 23 -6.09 -14.99 60.11
CA GLU A 23 -6.27 -15.84 58.92
C GLU A 23 -7.53 -15.47 58.12
N GLN A 24 -8.60 -15.02 58.77
CA GLN A 24 -9.84 -14.61 58.09
C GLN A 24 -9.82 -13.13 57.64
N ILE A 25 -9.09 -12.24 58.34
CA ILE A 25 -9.03 -10.80 58.01
C ILE A 25 -7.80 -10.45 57.17
N ALA A 26 -6.74 -11.28 57.16
CA ALA A 26 -5.71 -11.19 56.14
C ALA A 26 -6.33 -11.59 54.80
N GLY A 27 -6.97 -10.60 54.16
CA GLY A 27 -7.71 -10.76 52.92
C GLY A 27 -6.87 -11.50 51.91
N VAL A 28 -7.15 -12.78 51.75
CA VAL A 28 -6.67 -13.56 50.64
C VAL A 28 -7.35 -12.93 49.43
N SER A 29 -6.65 -12.02 48.75
CA SER A 29 -7.00 -11.56 47.42
C SER A 29 -6.82 -12.75 46.46
N ALA A 30 -7.69 -13.75 46.58
CA ALA A 30 -7.72 -14.96 45.77
C ALA A 30 -8.16 -14.68 44.32
N ASN A 31 -8.66 -13.46 44.06
CA ASN A 31 -9.20 -13.07 42.76
C ASN A 31 -8.22 -12.15 42.03
N ALA A 32 -7.21 -12.74 41.40
CA ALA A 32 -6.41 -12.05 40.39
C ALA A 32 -7.09 -12.21 39.03
N VAL A 33 -7.65 -11.13 38.48
CA VAL A 33 -8.21 -11.10 37.13
C VAL A 33 -7.18 -10.47 36.20
N ILE A 34 -6.78 -11.21 35.16
CA ILE A 34 -5.95 -10.67 34.08
C ILE A 34 -6.90 -10.18 32.99
N ASN A 35 -6.90 -8.88 32.74
CA ASN A 35 -7.58 -8.32 31.58
C ASN A 35 -6.64 -8.40 30.37
N ALA A 36 -6.83 -9.41 29.51
CA ALA A 36 -6.08 -9.56 28.27
C ALA A 36 -6.95 -9.12 27.08
N PRO A 37 -6.57 -8.07 26.33
CA PRO A 37 -7.30 -7.70 25.12
C PRO A 37 -7.13 -8.81 24.06
N VAL A 38 -8.25 -9.28 23.52
CA VAL A 38 -8.27 -10.31 22.48
C VAL A 38 -8.58 -9.66 21.15
N ILE A 39 -7.81 -10.02 20.12
CA ILE A 39 -8.07 -9.65 18.73
C ILE A 39 -8.27 -10.90 17.89
N THR A 40 -9.16 -10.81 16.90
CA THR A 40 -9.36 -11.90 15.94
C THR A 40 -8.53 -11.64 14.70
N ILE A 41 -7.64 -12.56 14.37
CA ILE A 41 -6.93 -12.56 13.08
C ILE A 41 -7.86 -13.17 12.04
N ARG A 42 -8.06 -12.47 10.92
CA ARG A 42 -8.91 -12.91 9.82
C ARG A 42 -8.13 -12.94 8.52
N SER A 43 -8.53 -13.85 7.64
CA SER A 43 -8.08 -13.86 6.25
C SER A 43 -8.91 -12.92 5.39
N SER A 44 -8.27 -12.31 4.38
CA SER A 44 -8.97 -11.60 3.30
C SER A 44 -9.45 -12.52 2.18
N ILE A 45 -8.97 -13.76 2.15
CA ILE A 45 -9.31 -14.76 1.13
C ILE A 45 -9.92 -16.01 1.76
N ALA A 46 -10.86 -16.62 1.05
CA ALA A 46 -11.36 -17.95 1.39
C ALA A 46 -10.34 -19.02 0.98
N GLY A 47 -10.30 -20.14 1.69
CA GLY A 47 -9.41 -21.26 1.37
C GLY A 47 -9.36 -22.29 2.50
N SER A 48 -8.49 -23.28 2.34
CA SER A 48 -8.19 -24.27 3.38
C SER A 48 -7.20 -23.68 4.39
N LEU A 49 -7.53 -23.73 5.67
CA LEU A 49 -6.71 -23.19 6.76
C LEU A 49 -5.76 -24.26 7.28
N SER A 50 -4.46 -23.97 7.24
CA SER A 50 -3.42 -24.78 7.85
C SER A 50 -2.80 -24.01 9.02
N ILE A 51 -2.93 -24.55 10.24
CA ILE A 51 -2.40 -23.95 11.45
C ILE A 51 -1.22 -24.81 11.92
N PRO A 52 -0.02 -24.24 12.09
CA PRO A 52 1.10 -24.97 12.69
C PRO A 52 0.79 -25.32 14.14
N ASP A 53 1.21 -26.50 14.58
CA ASP A 53 1.02 -26.94 15.97
C ASP A 53 1.81 -26.04 16.93
N ARG A 54 1.11 -25.42 17.88
CA ARG A 54 1.66 -24.48 18.86
C ARG A 54 0.93 -24.61 20.19
N PRO A 55 1.66 -24.57 21.32
CA PRO A 55 1.03 -24.58 22.62
C PRO A 55 0.24 -23.29 22.88
N PHE A 56 -0.88 -23.41 23.59
CA PHE A 56 -1.66 -22.24 24.01
C PHE A 56 -0.81 -21.31 24.88
N GLY A 57 -0.89 -20.00 24.63
CA GLY A 57 -0.08 -18.99 25.31
C GLY A 57 1.34 -18.84 24.76
N ALA A 58 1.70 -19.54 23.68
CA ALA A 58 2.94 -19.28 22.97
C ALA A 58 3.04 -17.82 22.51
N ARG A 59 4.22 -17.23 22.68
CA ARG A 59 4.51 -15.89 22.17
C ARG A 59 4.57 -15.93 20.65
N VAL A 60 3.93 -14.96 20.01
CA VAL A 60 3.98 -14.71 18.56
C VAL A 60 4.63 -13.36 18.32
N ASN A 61 5.56 -13.28 17.39
CA ASN A 61 6.22 -12.04 17.02
C ASN A 61 5.50 -11.33 15.87
N GLN A 62 5.73 -10.02 15.74
CA GLN A 62 5.28 -9.28 14.57
C GLN A 62 5.91 -9.88 13.32
N THR A 63 5.13 -10.02 12.24
CA THR A 63 5.50 -10.67 10.96
C THR A 63 5.64 -12.20 10.99
N GLU A 64 5.43 -12.83 12.13
CA GLU A 64 5.43 -14.28 12.21
C GLU A 64 4.17 -14.86 11.55
N VAL A 65 4.34 -15.89 10.72
CA VAL A 65 3.22 -16.59 10.09
C VAL A 65 2.49 -17.41 11.15
N VAL A 66 1.29 -16.98 11.52
CA VAL A 66 0.44 -17.66 12.52
C VAL A 66 -0.34 -18.82 11.90
N ALA A 67 -0.77 -18.69 10.66
CA ALA A 67 -1.47 -19.71 9.89
C ALA A 67 -1.30 -19.45 8.38
N SER A 68 -1.48 -20.49 7.57
CA SER A 68 -1.50 -20.44 6.10
C SER A 68 -2.90 -20.68 5.58
N ILE A 69 -3.26 -20.05 4.47
CA ILE A 69 -4.52 -20.31 3.76
C ILE A 69 -4.24 -20.63 2.31
N ASP A 70 -4.64 -21.83 1.91
CA ASP A 70 -4.48 -22.34 0.55
C ASP A 70 -5.82 -22.31 -0.17
N ASN A 71 -5.95 -21.43 -1.18
CA ASN A 71 -7.13 -21.36 -2.02
C ASN A 71 -6.92 -22.13 -3.33
N VAL A 72 -7.33 -23.40 -3.33
CA VAL A 72 -7.26 -24.27 -4.52
C VAL A 72 -8.23 -23.81 -5.62
N LEU A 73 -9.31 -23.12 -5.26
CA LEU A 73 -10.32 -22.57 -6.16
C LEU A 73 -10.02 -21.15 -6.63
N VAL A 74 -8.79 -20.63 -6.41
CA VAL A 74 -8.37 -19.40 -7.08
C VAL A 74 -8.61 -19.59 -8.57
N ASP A 75 -9.46 -18.73 -9.13
CA ASP A 75 -9.84 -18.78 -10.53
C ASP A 75 -8.61 -18.44 -11.39
N ARG A 76 -7.83 -19.47 -11.71
CA ARG A 76 -6.66 -19.36 -12.57
C ARG A 76 -7.05 -18.93 -13.98
N VAL A 77 -8.26 -19.25 -14.43
CA VAL A 77 -8.78 -18.81 -15.72
C VAL A 77 -8.93 -17.29 -15.68
N ARG A 78 -9.61 -16.75 -14.66
CA ARG A 78 -9.73 -15.30 -14.49
C ARG A 78 -8.38 -14.60 -14.35
N LEU A 79 -7.43 -15.18 -13.62
CA LEU A 79 -6.08 -14.62 -13.51
C LEU A 79 -5.37 -14.59 -14.86
N ASN A 80 -5.48 -15.66 -15.65
CA ASN A 80 -4.86 -15.73 -16.98
C ASN A 80 -5.53 -14.77 -17.96
N ASP A 81 -6.85 -14.62 -17.89
CA ASP A 81 -7.59 -13.64 -18.69
C ASP A 81 -7.15 -12.22 -18.38
N LEU A 82 -7.02 -11.88 -17.08
CA LEU A 82 -6.54 -10.56 -16.66
C LEU A 82 -5.09 -10.30 -17.08
N ARG A 83 -4.24 -11.33 -17.05
CA ARG A 83 -2.85 -11.22 -17.54
C ARG A 83 -2.83 -10.98 -19.04
N MET A 84 -3.59 -11.76 -19.80
CA MET A 84 -3.74 -11.60 -21.24
C MET A 84 -4.29 -10.21 -21.59
N GLU A 85 -5.32 -9.73 -20.90
CA GLU A 85 -5.88 -8.39 -21.08
C GLU A 85 -4.83 -7.32 -20.82
N ARG A 86 -4.07 -7.42 -19.72
CA ARG A 86 -2.96 -6.50 -19.43
C ARG A 86 -1.92 -6.51 -20.54
N ASP A 87 -1.51 -7.67 -21.02
CA ASP A 87 -0.52 -7.80 -22.10
C ASP A 87 -1.03 -7.18 -23.41
N PHE A 88 -2.31 -7.36 -23.75
CA PHE A 88 -2.94 -6.69 -24.91
C PHE A 88 -2.94 -5.17 -24.76
N GLN A 89 -3.30 -4.65 -23.59
CA GLN A 89 -3.30 -3.20 -23.35
C GLN A 89 -1.88 -2.63 -23.41
N GLU A 90 -0.88 -3.34 -22.89
CA GLU A 90 0.52 -2.91 -22.95
C GLU A 90 1.04 -2.85 -24.40
N ALA A 91 0.68 -3.84 -25.22
CA ALA A 91 1.00 -3.84 -26.65
C ALA A 91 0.28 -2.70 -27.40
N ALA A 92 -0.98 -2.42 -27.04
CA ALA A 92 -1.72 -1.31 -27.63
C ALA A 92 -1.11 0.05 -27.29
N ILE A 93 -0.71 0.26 -26.02
CA ILE A 93 0.00 1.48 -25.59
C ILE A 93 1.27 1.65 -26.40
N ARG A 94 2.09 0.60 -26.50
CA ARG A 94 3.37 0.64 -27.24
C ARG A 94 3.17 1.02 -28.70
N ARG A 95 2.20 0.41 -29.37
CA ARG A 95 1.86 0.72 -30.75
C ARG A 95 1.41 2.17 -30.93
N ILE A 96 0.59 2.68 -30.00
CA ILE A 96 0.10 4.07 -30.05
C ILE A 96 1.25 5.05 -29.83
N THR A 97 2.16 4.77 -28.89
CA THR A 97 3.31 5.63 -28.61
C THR A 97 4.27 5.68 -29.80
N GLU A 98 4.60 4.54 -30.41
CA GLU A 98 5.45 4.48 -31.62
C GLU A 98 4.83 5.26 -32.79
N ARG A 99 3.50 5.16 -32.97
CA ARG A 99 2.79 5.94 -33.97
C ARG A 99 2.82 7.43 -33.67
N LEU A 100 2.60 7.81 -32.41
CA LEU A 100 2.64 9.20 -31.98
C LEU A 100 4.02 9.83 -32.23
N GLU A 101 5.10 9.11 -31.90
CA GLU A 101 6.47 9.55 -32.18
C GLU A 101 6.69 9.77 -33.68
N THR A 102 6.30 8.80 -34.50
CA THR A 102 6.43 8.88 -35.96
C THR A 102 5.68 10.08 -36.54
N GLU A 103 4.42 10.27 -36.16
CA GLU A 103 3.60 11.40 -36.62
C GLU A 103 4.18 12.75 -36.14
N THR A 104 4.70 12.80 -34.91
CA THR A 104 5.36 14.00 -34.37
C THR A 104 6.60 14.36 -35.19
N THR A 105 7.42 13.38 -35.54
CA THR A 105 8.60 13.59 -36.41
C THR A 105 8.20 14.08 -37.80
N ILE A 106 7.17 13.49 -38.42
CA ILE A 106 6.65 13.94 -39.71
C ILE A 106 6.17 15.39 -39.62
N GLN A 107 5.42 15.74 -38.59
CA GLN A 107 4.92 17.09 -38.38
C GLN A 107 6.07 18.10 -38.23
N GLN A 108 7.11 17.77 -37.47
CA GLN A 108 8.30 18.60 -37.30
C GLN A 108 9.00 18.84 -38.64
N HIS A 109 9.22 17.79 -39.43
CA HIS A 109 9.83 17.92 -40.76
C HIS A 109 8.99 18.78 -41.72
N LEU A 110 7.66 18.62 -41.72
CA LEU A 110 6.77 19.43 -42.55
C LEU A 110 6.80 20.90 -42.14
N ASN A 111 6.84 21.19 -40.84
CA ASN A 111 6.95 22.55 -40.32
C ASN A 111 8.28 23.19 -40.71
N GLU A 112 9.38 22.45 -40.60
CA GLU A 112 10.70 22.91 -41.02
C GLU A 112 10.76 23.20 -42.51
N ARG A 113 10.28 22.27 -43.35
CA ARG A 113 10.19 22.46 -44.81
C ARG A 113 9.35 23.68 -45.17
N THR A 114 8.22 23.88 -44.50
CA THR A 114 7.35 25.04 -44.70
C THR A 114 8.07 26.34 -44.36
N ARG A 115 8.82 26.36 -43.25
CA ARG A 115 9.62 27.52 -42.83
C ARG A 115 10.70 27.85 -43.86
N LEU A 116 11.46 26.85 -44.32
CA LEU A 116 12.50 27.01 -45.33
C LEU A 116 11.93 27.49 -46.66
N TYR A 117 10.83 26.88 -47.12
CA TYR A 117 10.15 27.30 -48.34
C TYR A 117 9.70 28.76 -48.27
N ARG A 118 9.08 29.19 -47.16
CA ARG A 118 8.67 30.59 -46.96
C ARG A 118 9.86 31.53 -47.00
N GLN A 119 10.99 31.15 -46.39
CA GLN A 119 12.20 31.96 -46.38
C GLN A 119 12.74 32.16 -47.81
N TYR A 120 12.97 31.07 -48.54
CA TYR A 120 13.48 31.14 -49.92
C TYR A 120 12.51 31.83 -50.86
N ARG A 121 11.20 31.59 -50.72
CA ARG A 121 10.19 32.26 -51.54
C ARG A 121 10.19 33.77 -51.31
N LEU A 122 10.38 34.21 -50.08
CA LEU A 122 10.42 35.63 -49.74
C LEU A 122 11.70 36.29 -50.27
N GLU A 123 12.83 35.59 -50.24
CA GLU A 123 14.08 36.02 -50.87
C GLU A 123 13.95 36.14 -52.39
N GLU A 124 13.37 35.14 -53.05
CA GLU A 124 13.07 35.17 -54.48
C GLU A 124 12.20 36.38 -54.86
N LEU A 125 11.11 36.62 -54.11
CA LEU A 125 10.22 37.76 -54.33
C LEU A 125 10.93 39.11 -54.14
N ARG A 126 11.84 39.21 -53.16
CA ARG A 126 12.66 40.42 -52.97
C ARG A 126 13.59 40.68 -54.15
N ILE A 127 14.23 39.63 -54.68
CA ILE A 127 15.10 39.72 -55.86
C ILE A 127 14.29 40.12 -57.10
N GLN A 128 13.12 39.52 -57.31
CA GLN A 128 12.23 39.90 -58.42
C GLN A 128 11.79 41.36 -58.31
N LEU A 129 11.45 41.81 -57.10
CA LEU A 129 11.06 43.20 -56.85
C LEU A 129 12.22 44.18 -57.08
N SER A 130 13.44 43.86 -56.67
CA SER A 130 14.61 44.72 -56.91
C SER A 130 14.88 44.86 -58.40
N HIS A 131 14.88 43.76 -59.16
CA HIS A 131 15.03 43.79 -60.61
C HIS A 131 13.94 44.63 -61.30
N ALA A 132 12.67 44.47 -60.89
CA ALA A 132 11.57 45.27 -61.44
C ALA A 132 11.76 46.77 -61.19
N ARG A 133 12.18 47.15 -59.97
CA ARG A 133 12.48 48.55 -59.62
C ARG A 133 13.65 49.12 -60.43
N THR A 134 14.73 48.36 -60.58
CA THR A 134 15.86 48.79 -61.41
C THR A 134 15.43 49.02 -62.85
N ARG A 135 14.65 48.11 -63.44
CA ARG A 135 14.13 48.27 -64.82
C ARG A 135 13.22 49.49 -64.96
N LEU A 136 12.34 49.74 -63.98
CA LEU A 136 11.50 50.94 -63.97
C LEU A 136 12.34 52.23 -63.93
N SER A 137 13.35 52.30 -63.05
CA SER A 137 14.20 53.48 -62.93
C SER A 137 15.01 53.80 -64.19
N ILE A 138 15.35 52.79 -64.98
CA ILE A 138 16.02 52.97 -66.28
C ILE A 138 15.03 53.54 -67.29
N ALA A 139 13.78 53.04 -67.32
CA ALA A 139 12.74 53.52 -68.21
C ALA A 139 12.29 54.96 -67.91
N GLU A 140 12.31 55.38 -66.64
CA GLU A 140 11.97 56.74 -66.22
C GLU A 140 13.07 57.78 -66.52
N ARG A 141 14.30 57.33 -66.83
CA ARG A 141 15.45 58.19 -67.13
C ARG A 141 15.80 58.27 -68.61
N ALA A 142 15.11 57.50 -69.46
CA ALA A 142 15.21 57.55 -70.92
C ALA A 142 14.16 58.50 -71.50
#